data_AF-A0A9E0RGE7-F1
#
_entry.id   AF-A0A9E0RGE7-F1
#
_cell.length_a   1.000
_cell.length_b   1.000
_cell.length_c   1.000
_cell.angle_alpha   90.00
_cell.angle_beta   90.00
_cell.angle_gamma   90.00
#
_symmetry.space_group_name_H-M   'P 1'
#
loop_
_entity.id
_entity.type
_entity.pdbx_description
1 polymer ?
#
loop_
_entity_poly.entity_id
_entity_poly.type
_entity_poly.pdbx_seq_one_letter_code
_entity_poly.pdbx_strand_id
1 'polypeptide(L)'
;MVAPIIGRGPDVTARVNTGPAEARPTGRITAEARVDKQAPIRTPADAINAMRARMEQRLQEAMGGQSKTVSGADKYTAQAQPPTASDVASVILGFVQNRLQTETDAGADMEKLADLMSQARAGIEKGYAEARDQIVALSMMNETLSGEIDEGFNLIQDGLLN
;
A
#
# COMPACT_ATOMS: atom_id res chain seq x y z
N MET A 1 -33.76 -58.53 -8.38
CA MET A 1 -32.45 -58.76 -9.02
C MET A 1 -31.38 -58.35 -8.03
N VAL A 2 -30.47 -59.27 -7.68
CA VAL A 2 -29.43 -59.14 -6.65
C VAL A 2 -28.06 -59.25 -7.33
N ALA A 3 -27.16 -58.28 -7.08
CA ALA A 3 -25.72 -58.44 -6.83
C ALA A 3 -25.00 -57.08 -6.84
N PRO A 4 -24.25 -56.70 -5.78
CA PRO A 4 -23.34 -55.55 -5.77
C PRO A 4 -21.91 -55.92 -6.22
N ILE A 5 -21.25 -54.98 -6.88
CA ILE A 5 -19.91 -55.11 -7.47
C ILE A 5 -18.81 -54.90 -6.42
N ILE A 6 -17.91 -55.89 -6.44
CA ILE A 6 -16.70 -56.13 -5.67
C ILE A 6 -15.71 -54.95 -5.71
N GLY A 7 -15.12 -54.66 -4.55
CA GLY A 7 -14.06 -53.67 -4.39
C GLY A 7 -12.67 -54.13 -4.84
N ARG A 8 -11.76 -53.17 -4.98
CA ARG A 8 -10.31 -53.38 -5.03
C ARG A 8 -9.62 -52.07 -4.62
N GLY A 9 -9.22 -51.98 -3.36
CA GLY A 9 -8.31 -50.94 -2.88
C GLY A 9 -6.86 -51.27 -3.28
N PRO A 10 -5.97 -50.27 -3.40
CA PRO A 10 -4.55 -50.50 -3.66
C PRO A 10 -3.79 -50.84 -2.37
N ASP A 11 -2.95 -51.87 -2.48
CA ASP A 11 -2.03 -52.43 -1.50
C ASP A 11 -0.97 -51.42 -1.05
N VAL A 12 -0.79 -51.27 0.27
CA VAL A 12 0.24 -50.43 0.89
C VAL A 12 1.39 -51.34 1.28
N THR A 13 2.35 -51.53 0.39
CA THR A 13 3.53 -52.35 0.68
C THR A 13 4.53 -51.56 1.53
N ALA A 14 4.63 -51.92 2.80
CA ALA A 14 5.68 -51.48 3.71
C ALA A 14 7.06 -51.97 3.25
N ARG A 15 8.04 -51.07 3.20
CA ARG A 15 9.47 -51.43 3.10
C ARG A 15 10.25 -50.82 4.27
N VAL A 16 10.79 -51.73 5.06
CA VAL A 16 11.71 -51.58 6.19
C VAL A 16 13.02 -50.94 5.73
N ASN A 17 13.51 -49.96 6.49
CA ASN A 17 14.83 -49.33 6.33
C ASN A 17 15.77 -49.85 7.44
N THR A 18 16.92 -50.41 7.05
CA THR A 18 17.98 -50.86 7.97
C THR A 18 19.38 -50.46 7.45
N GLY A 19 19.97 -49.43 8.09
CA GLY A 19 21.41 -49.18 8.36
C GLY A 19 22.37 -48.76 7.22
N PRO A 20 23.64 -48.37 7.50
CA PRO A 20 24.19 -47.63 8.66
C PRO A 20 25.08 -46.41 8.26
N ALA A 21 25.67 -45.74 9.26
CA ALA A 21 26.48 -44.52 9.19
C ALA A 21 27.89 -44.66 8.57
N GLU A 22 28.47 -43.56 8.00
CA GLU A 22 29.77 -42.95 8.37
C GLU A 22 30.38 -41.97 7.34
N ALA A 23 31.17 -41.02 7.88
CA ALA A 23 32.36 -40.34 7.33
C ALA A 23 32.28 -39.15 6.31
N ARG A 24 32.50 -37.96 6.90
CA ARG A 24 33.22 -36.71 6.54
C ARG A 24 34.14 -36.59 5.28
N PRO A 25 34.52 -35.34 4.89
CA PRO A 25 34.67 -34.85 3.50
C PRO A 25 36.12 -34.56 3.04
N THR A 26 36.30 -34.33 1.73
CA THR A 26 37.54 -33.74 1.17
C THR A 26 37.35 -33.00 -0.17
N GLY A 27 37.94 -31.80 -0.28
CA GLY A 27 38.43 -31.16 -1.52
C GLY A 27 37.44 -30.23 -2.25
N ARG A 28 37.36 -28.93 -1.91
CA ARG A 28 38.16 -27.79 -2.42
C ARG A 28 38.03 -27.53 -3.93
N ILE A 29 37.23 -26.51 -4.28
CA ILE A 29 37.56 -25.57 -5.37
C ILE A 29 37.22 -24.13 -4.94
N THR A 30 38.13 -23.25 -5.29
CA THR A 30 38.23 -21.80 -5.06
C THR A 30 37.37 -21.00 -6.05
N ALA A 31 36.80 -19.86 -5.62
CA ALA A 31 36.87 -18.58 -6.33
C ALA A 31 35.89 -17.58 -5.69
N GLU A 32 36.43 -16.41 -5.41
CA GLU A 32 35.81 -15.23 -4.81
C GLU A 32 34.87 -14.55 -5.80
N ALA A 33 33.67 -14.11 -5.37
CA ALA A 33 32.98 -12.89 -5.85
C ALA A 33 31.55 -12.77 -5.28
N ARG A 34 31.43 -12.14 -4.11
CA ARG A 34 30.49 -11.03 -3.80
C ARG A 34 30.55 -10.74 -2.31
N VAL A 35 31.49 -9.88 -1.95
CA VAL A 35 31.41 -9.12 -0.71
C VAL A 35 30.37 -8.03 -0.97
N ASP A 36 29.11 -8.28 -0.60
CA ASP A 36 28.13 -7.22 -0.42
C ASP A 36 27.77 -7.13 1.07
N LYS A 37 28.40 -6.13 1.69
CA LYS A 37 28.10 -5.44 2.96
C LYS A 37 27.10 -6.12 3.90
N GLN A 38 27.59 -7.09 4.67
CA GLN A 38 27.15 -7.30 6.04
C GLN A 38 28.39 -7.71 6.83
N ALA A 39 28.94 -6.78 7.61
CA ALA A 39 30.01 -7.11 8.55
C ALA A 39 29.46 -8.20 9.47
N PRO A 40 30.05 -9.41 9.49
CA PRO A 40 29.63 -10.43 10.43
C PRO A 40 29.96 -9.89 11.82
N ILE A 41 28.94 -9.66 12.64
CA ILE A 41 29.06 -9.26 14.04
C ILE A 41 29.82 -10.40 14.75
N ARG A 42 31.15 -10.32 14.77
CA ARG A 42 32.03 -11.39 15.28
C ARG A 42 32.36 -11.20 16.75
N THR A 43 32.06 -10.03 17.33
CA THR A 43 32.35 -9.71 18.73
C THR A 43 31.15 -9.00 19.39
N PRO A 44 30.97 -9.14 20.71
CA PRO A 44 29.91 -8.44 21.44
C PRO A 44 30.04 -6.91 21.39
N ALA A 45 31.25 -6.37 21.23
CA ALA A 45 31.46 -4.94 21.06
C ALA A 45 30.92 -4.42 19.71
N ASP A 46 31.03 -5.22 18.64
CA ASP A 46 30.50 -4.89 17.32
C ASP A 46 28.96 -4.85 17.33
N ALA A 47 28.34 -5.77 18.08
CA ALA A 47 26.89 -5.81 18.26
C ALA A 47 26.33 -4.53 18.88
N ILE A 48 27.03 -3.98 19.88
CA ILE A 48 26.64 -2.74 20.57
C ILE A 48 26.79 -1.54 19.63
N ASN A 49 27.87 -1.50 18.84
CA ASN A 49 28.10 -0.41 17.90
C ASN A 49 27.07 -0.42 16.75
N ALA A 50 26.75 -1.60 16.23
CA ALA A 50 25.70 -1.78 15.23
C ALA A 50 24.30 -1.44 15.76
N MET A 51 24.04 -1.74 17.04
CA MET A 51 22.78 -1.36 17.70
C MET A 51 22.67 0.15 17.88
N ARG A 52 23.77 0.83 18.27
CA ARG A 52 23.81 2.30 18.37
C ARG A 52 23.55 2.96 17.02
N ALA A 53 24.23 2.52 15.98
CA ALA A 53 24.02 3.03 14.62
C ALA A 53 22.57 2.85 14.14
N ARG A 54 21.95 1.70 14.44
CA ARG A 54 20.53 1.47 14.14
C ARG A 54 19.60 2.34 14.99
N MET A 55 19.94 2.61 16.25
CA MET A 55 19.15 3.47 17.13
C MET A 55 19.21 4.94 16.67
N GLU A 56 20.38 5.40 16.21
CA GLU A 56 20.54 6.74 15.63
C GLU A 56 19.76 6.88 14.32
N GLN A 57 19.80 5.88 13.44
CA GLN A 57 18.92 5.85 12.26
C GLN A 57 17.44 5.90 12.66
N ARG A 58 17.01 5.09 13.63
CA ARG A 58 15.62 5.08 14.12
C ARG A 58 15.21 6.42 14.74
N LEU A 59 16.12 7.08 15.46
CA LEU A 59 15.87 8.39 16.05
C LEU A 59 15.81 9.47 14.98
N GLN A 60 16.66 9.39 13.95
CA GLN A 60 16.63 10.29 12.81
C GLN A 60 15.38 10.08 11.94
N GLU A 61 14.91 8.84 11.79
CA GLU A 61 13.62 8.52 11.17
C GLU A 61 12.45 9.04 12.02
N ALA A 62 12.54 8.94 13.35
CA ALA A 62 11.51 9.46 14.26
C ALA A 62 11.50 11.00 14.36
N MET A 63 12.64 11.66 14.16
CA MET A 63 12.76 13.13 14.21
C MET A 63 12.70 13.81 12.83
N GLY A 64 12.97 13.08 11.74
CA GLY A 64 13.07 13.60 10.37
C GLY A 64 12.16 12.91 9.35
N GLY A 65 11.35 11.96 9.79
CA GLY A 65 10.52 11.09 8.94
C GLY A 65 9.02 11.27 9.15
N GLN A 66 8.53 12.50 9.33
CA GLN A 66 7.16 12.82 8.90
C GLN A 66 7.14 13.10 7.40
N SER A 67 7.57 12.12 6.61
CA SER A 67 6.91 11.83 5.32
C SER A 67 5.82 10.79 5.56
N LYS A 68 5.10 10.93 6.68
CA LYS A 68 3.70 10.61 6.69
C LYS A 68 3.16 11.59 5.67
N THR A 69 2.59 11.11 4.58
CA THR A 69 1.56 11.87 3.89
C THR A 69 0.64 12.36 4.99
N VAL A 70 0.83 13.60 5.42
CA VAL A 70 -0.14 14.29 6.24
C VAL A 70 -1.32 14.28 5.30
N SER A 71 -2.26 13.37 5.58
CA SER A 71 -3.54 13.33 4.89
C SER A 71 -3.97 14.78 4.85
N GLY A 72 -4.38 15.34 3.70
CA GLY A 72 -4.70 16.78 3.64
C GLY A 72 -5.56 17.22 4.84
N ALA A 73 -6.48 16.34 5.26
CA ALA A 73 -7.26 16.39 6.50
C ALA A 73 -6.48 16.72 7.80
N ASP A 74 -5.30 16.13 8.04
CA ASP A 74 -4.47 16.36 9.23
C ASP A 74 -3.91 17.81 9.29
N LYS A 75 -3.81 18.49 8.15
CA LYS A 75 -3.36 19.90 8.10
C LYS A 75 -4.46 20.85 8.59
N TYR A 76 -5.72 20.57 8.27
CA TYR A 76 -6.85 21.43 8.62
C TYR A 76 -7.27 21.28 10.10
N THR A 77 -7.00 20.14 10.73
CA THR A 77 -7.19 19.96 12.19
C THR A 77 -6.15 20.72 13.01
N ALA A 78 -4.93 20.87 12.50
CA ALA A 78 -3.86 21.61 13.19
C ALA A 78 -3.99 23.13 13.08
N GLN A 79 -4.63 23.63 12.01
CA GLN A 79 -4.73 25.07 11.71
C GLN A 79 -6.08 25.68 12.10
N ALA A 80 -7.03 24.88 12.61
CA ALA A 80 -8.37 25.32 13.03
C ALA A 80 -9.10 26.17 11.97
N GLN A 81 -8.77 25.97 10.69
CA GLN A 81 -9.40 26.63 9.56
C GLN A 81 -9.99 25.56 8.64
N PRO A 82 -11.22 25.76 8.14
CA PRO A 82 -11.77 24.87 7.14
C PRO A 82 -10.90 24.90 5.87
N PRO A 83 -10.78 23.78 5.16
CA PRO A 83 -10.07 23.75 3.88
C PRO A 83 -10.77 24.65 2.86
N THR A 84 -9.99 25.24 1.95
CA THR A 84 -10.54 25.96 0.80
C THR A 84 -11.06 24.99 -0.28
N ALA A 85 -11.82 25.49 -1.26
CA ALA A 85 -12.23 24.71 -2.42
C ALA A 85 -11.04 24.07 -3.18
N SER A 86 -9.98 24.84 -3.38
CA SER A 86 -8.75 24.41 -4.05
C SER A 86 -7.98 23.35 -3.26
N ASP A 87 -7.94 23.49 -1.93
CA ASP A 87 -7.37 22.49 -1.03
C ASP A 87 -8.04 21.13 -1.18
N VAL A 88 -9.38 21.10 -1.16
CA VAL A 88 -10.15 19.87 -1.33
C VAL A 88 -9.92 19.28 -2.72
N ALA A 89 -9.94 20.12 -3.76
CA ALA A 89 -9.69 19.67 -5.13
C ALA A 89 -8.31 19.02 -5.29
N SER A 90 -7.27 19.65 -4.74
CA SER A 90 -5.90 19.14 -4.76
C SER A 90 -5.79 17.77 -4.09
N VAL A 91 -6.45 17.59 -2.94
CA VAL A 91 -6.47 16.31 -2.23
C VAL A 91 -7.14 15.22 -3.07
N ILE A 92 -8.32 15.50 -3.64
CA ILE A 92 -9.08 14.51 -4.43
C ILE A 92 -8.32 14.13 -5.70
N LEU A 93 -7.81 15.10 -6.46
CA LEU A 93 -7.01 14.86 -7.66
C LEU A 93 -5.75 14.05 -7.32
N GLY A 94 -5.12 14.32 -6.16
CA GLY A 94 -3.99 13.54 -5.67
C GLY A 94 -4.33 12.07 -5.43
N PHE A 95 -5.51 11.76 -4.88
CA PHE A 95 -5.97 10.37 -4.73
C PHE A 95 -6.18 9.68 -6.07
N VAL A 96 -6.80 10.36 -7.04
CA VAL A 96 -7.03 9.81 -8.38
C VAL A 96 -5.69 9.56 -9.09
N GLN A 97 -4.79 10.53 -9.08
CA GLN A 97 -3.46 10.41 -9.68
C GLN A 97 -2.68 9.25 -9.05
N ASN A 98 -2.67 9.15 -7.72
CA ASN A 98 -1.97 8.06 -7.04
C ASN A 98 -2.53 6.68 -7.41
N ARG A 99 -3.86 6.56 -7.52
CA ARG A 99 -4.51 5.32 -7.93
C ARG A 99 -4.14 4.93 -9.37
N LEU A 100 -4.19 5.88 -10.30
CA LEU A 100 -3.82 5.65 -11.70
C LEU A 100 -2.35 5.28 -11.85
N GLN A 101 -1.46 5.97 -11.12
CA GLN A 101 -0.03 5.66 -11.12
C GLN A 101 0.22 4.24 -10.60
N THR A 102 -0.43 3.86 -9.49
CA THR A 102 -0.30 2.51 -8.92
C THR A 102 -0.71 1.43 -9.92
N GLU A 103 -1.82 1.64 -10.64
CA GLU A 103 -2.31 0.68 -11.63
C GLU A 103 -1.41 0.65 -12.87
N THR A 104 -0.88 1.80 -13.29
CA THR A 104 0.11 1.89 -14.37
C THR A 104 1.38 1.13 -14.02
N ASP A 105 1.89 1.29 -12.79
CA ASP A 105 3.07 0.60 -12.28
C ASP A 105 2.82 -0.92 -12.15
N ALA A 106 1.57 -1.33 -11.92
CA ALA A 106 1.14 -2.72 -11.96
C ALA A 106 0.96 -3.28 -13.38
N GLY A 107 1.20 -2.47 -14.42
CA GLY A 107 1.11 -2.86 -15.82
C GLY A 107 -0.30 -2.75 -16.41
N ALA A 108 -1.17 -1.92 -15.85
CA ALA A 108 -2.50 -1.69 -16.40
C ALA A 108 -2.43 -1.07 -17.81
N ASP A 109 -3.21 -1.65 -18.71
CA ASP A 109 -3.43 -1.18 -20.07
C ASP A 109 -4.43 -0.01 -20.12
N MET A 110 -4.43 0.72 -21.24
CA MET A 110 -5.16 1.98 -21.39
C MET A 110 -6.67 1.84 -21.16
N GLU A 111 -7.28 0.71 -21.52
CA GLU A 111 -8.70 0.45 -21.29
C GLU A 111 -9.03 0.42 -19.79
N LYS A 112 -8.19 -0.28 -19.01
CA LYS A 112 -8.34 -0.35 -17.55
C LYS A 112 -8.15 1.02 -16.90
N LEU A 113 -7.18 1.81 -17.37
CA LEU A 113 -6.96 3.17 -16.86
C LEU A 113 -8.14 4.11 -17.20
N ALA A 114 -8.71 3.99 -18.40
CA ALA A 114 -9.88 4.76 -18.80
C ALA A 114 -11.12 4.41 -17.98
N ASP A 115 -11.33 3.12 -17.72
CA ASP A 115 -12.41 2.65 -16.85
C ASP A 115 -12.24 3.16 -15.41
N LEU A 116 -11.02 3.09 -14.86
CA LEU A 116 -10.72 3.67 -13.54
C LEU A 116 -10.98 5.18 -13.48
N MET A 117 -10.65 5.92 -14.55
CA MET A 117 -10.94 7.35 -14.61
C MET A 117 -12.45 7.63 -14.70
N SER A 118 -13.21 6.78 -15.39
CA SER A 118 -14.68 6.86 -15.42
C SER A 118 -15.27 6.60 -14.03
N GLN A 119 -14.80 5.55 -13.36
CA GLN A 119 -15.21 5.22 -11.99
C GLN A 119 -14.86 6.33 -11.00
N ALA A 120 -13.68 6.94 -11.12
CA ALA A 120 -13.28 8.06 -10.29
C ALA A 120 -14.26 9.24 -10.42
N ARG A 121 -14.61 9.63 -11.65
CA ARG A 121 -15.58 10.70 -11.92
C ARG A 121 -16.95 10.41 -11.30
N ALA A 122 -17.49 9.21 -11.55
CA ALA A 122 -18.78 8.81 -10.99
C ALA A 122 -18.77 8.76 -9.45
N GLY A 123 -17.67 8.27 -8.85
CA GLY A 123 -17.50 8.22 -7.41
C GLY A 123 -17.42 9.60 -6.77
N ILE A 124 -16.72 10.54 -7.41
CA ILE A 124 -16.60 11.93 -6.94
C ILE A 124 -17.97 12.62 -7.00
N GLU A 125 -18.66 12.55 -8.14
CA GLU A 125 -20.00 13.15 -8.31
C GLU A 125 -20.98 12.64 -7.25
N LYS A 126 -21.02 11.32 -7.07
CA LYS A 126 -21.87 10.69 -6.04
C LYS A 126 -21.49 11.15 -4.64
N GLY A 127 -20.20 11.14 -4.30
CA GLY A 127 -19.73 11.54 -2.97
C GLY A 127 -20.05 13.00 -2.64
N TYR A 128 -19.92 13.90 -3.62
CA TYR A 128 -20.29 15.31 -3.47
C TYR A 128 -21.79 15.49 -3.24
N ALA A 129 -22.62 14.81 -4.03
CA ALA A 129 -24.08 14.85 -3.85
C ALA A 129 -24.48 14.36 -2.45
N GLU A 130 -23.96 13.21 -2.02
CA GLU A 130 -24.23 12.65 -0.70
C GLU A 130 -23.74 13.55 0.44
N ALA A 131 -22.56 14.17 0.30
CA ALA A 131 -22.04 15.10 1.29
C ALA A 131 -22.91 16.37 1.37
N ARG A 132 -23.35 16.90 0.22
CA ARG A 132 -24.25 18.05 0.16
C ARG A 132 -25.57 17.76 0.88
N ASP A 133 -26.17 16.60 0.59
CA ASP A 133 -27.42 16.17 1.23
C ASP A 133 -27.27 16.06 2.75
N GLN A 134 -26.14 15.52 3.23
CA GLN A 134 -25.84 15.45 4.66
C GLN A 134 -25.70 16.83 5.30
N ILE A 135 -25.01 17.77 4.65
CA ILE A 135 -24.85 19.15 5.15
C ILE A 135 -26.21 19.86 5.23
N VAL A 136 -27.08 19.65 4.22
CA VAL A 136 -28.46 20.17 4.23
C VAL A 136 -29.28 19.54 5.35
N ALA A 137 -29.21 18.22 5.53
CA ALA A 137 -29.92 17.51 6.60
C ALA A 137 -29.50 18.00 8.00
N LEU A 138 -28.23 18.38 8.17
CA LEU A 138 -27.70 18.98 9.39
C LEU A 138 -28.04 20.47 9.53
N SER A 139 -28.72 21.07 8.53
CA SER A 139 -29.03 22.52 8.48
C SER A 139 -27.79 23.40 8.58
N MET A 140 -26.65 22.90 8.11
CA MET A 140 -25.35 23.59 8.07
C MET A 140 -25.10 24.30 6.75
N MET A 141 -25.94 24.06 5.74
CA MET A 141 -25.82 24.67 4.42
C MET A 141 -26.10 26.17 4.48
N ASN A 142 -25.16 26.96 3.96
CA ASN A 142 -25.34 28.39 3.72
C ASN A 142 -24.86 28.75 2.31
N GLU A 143 -25.16 29.97 1.87
CA GLU A 143 -24.90 30.40 0.48
C GLU A 143 -23.39 30.40 0.15
N THR A 144 -22.55 30.87 1.06
CA THR A 144 -21.08 30.82 0.92
C THR A 144 -20.58 29.40 0.79
N LEU A 145 -20.97 28.51 1.71
CA LEU A 145 -20.54 27.12 1.70
C LEU A 145 -21.03 26.38 0.46
N SER A 146 -22.25 26.63 -0.02
CA SER A 146 -22.72 26.05 -1.27
C SER A 146 -21.84 26.49 -2.44
N GLY A 147 -21.49 27.78 -2.52
CA GLY A 147 -20.59 28.30 -3.55
C GLY A 147 -19.20 27.67 -3.49
N GLU A 148 -18.62 27.52 -2.31
CA GLU A 148 -17.30 26.89 -2.12
C GLU A 148 -17.31 25.39 -2.49
N ILE A 149 -18.40 24.68 -2.19
CA ILE A 149 -18.59 23.27 -2.61
C ILE A 149 -18.68 23.17 -4.13
N ASP A 150 -19.47 24.04 -4.76
CA ASP A 150 -19.65 24.05 -6.22
C ASP A 150 -18.33 24.43 -6.92
N GLU A 151 -17.58 25.40 -6.40
CA GLU A 151 -16.25 25.77 -6.88
C GLU A 151 -15.28 24.59 -6.76
N GLY A 152 -15.23 23.92 -5.61
CA GLY A 152 -14.36 22.76 -5.40
C GLY A 152 -14.67 21.62 -6.36
N PHE A 153 -15.96 21.37 -6.61
CA PHE A 153 -16.37 20.37 -7.61
C PHE A 153 -15.92 20.76 -9.02
N ASN A 154 -16.12 22.01 -9.44
CA ASN A 154 -15.69 22.48 -10.76
C ASN A 154 -14.18 22.35 -10.96
N LEU A 155 -13.38 22.73 -9.96
CA LEU A 155 -11.92 22.59 -10.00
C LEU A 155 -11.47 21.14 -10.19
N ILE A 156 -12.17 20.18 -9.58
CA ILE A 156 -11.89 18.75 -9.76
C ILE A 156 -12.26 18.31 -11.17
N GLN A 157 -13.44 18.70 -11.65
CA GLN A 157 -13.90 18.34 -12.99
C GLN A 157 -12.94 18.87 -14.07
N ASP A 158 -12.50 20.12 -13.94
CA ASP A 158 -11.50 20.71 -14.83
C ASP A 158 -10.16 19.98 -14.71
N GLY A 159 -9.73 19.64 -13.50
CA GLY A 159 -8.49 18.88 -13.26
C GLY A 159 -8.51 17.45 -13.82
N LEU A 160 -9.67 16.84 -13.99
CA LEU A 160 -9.83 15.51 -14.58
C LEU A 160 -9.99 15.53 -16.11
N LEU A 161 -10.23 16.70 -16.70
CA LEU A 161 -10.37 16.89 -18.15
C LEU A 161 -9.06 17.29 -18.84
N ASN A 162 -8.10 17.82 -18.07
CA ASN A 162 -6.75 18.19 -18.53
C ASN A 162 -5.74 17.05 -18.37
#